data_AF-A0A9P0KM06-F1
#
_entry.id   AF-A0A9P0KM06-F1
#
_cell.length_a   1.000
_cell.length_b   1.000
_cell.length_c   1.000
_cell.angle_alpha   90.00
_cell.angle_beta   90.00
_cell.angle_gamma   90.00
#
_symmetry.space_group_name_H-M   'P 1'
#
loop_
_entity.id
_entity.type
_entity.pdbx_description
1 polymer ?
#
loop_
_entity_poly.entity_id
_entity_poly.type
_entity_poly.pdbx_seq_one_letter_code
_entity_poly.pdbx_strand_id
1 'polypeptide(L)' 'MNLFTSKQRAEIVTMYIENRRSVVLTQRAYRRKYRGKQAPPDNTIRRIVSIPFIKTLKGIG' A
#
# COMPACT_ATOMS: atom_id res chain seq x y z
N MET A 1 4.91 1.41 -16.54
CA MET A 1 4.03 0.29 -16.16
C MET A 1 3.43 0.53 -14.77
N ASN A 2 2.11 0.70 -14.68
CA ASN A 2 1.39 0.81 -13.40
C ASN A 2 1.16 -0.60 -12.82
N LEU A 3 2.11 -1.12 -12.04
CA LEU A 3 2.11 -2.51 -11.52
C LEU A 3 1.00 -2.82 -10.51
N PHE A 4 0.37 -1.81 -9.92
CA PHE A 4 -0.64 -1.97 -8.88
C PHE A 4 -1.95 -1.29 -9.27
N THR A 5 -3.06 -2.04 -9.20
CA THR A 5 -4.41 -1.51 -9.39
C THR A 5 -4.78 -0.53 -8.27
N SER A 6 -5.78 0.32 -8.47
CA SER A 6 -6.25 1.26 -7.43
C SER A 6 -6.62 0.55 -6.13
N LYS A 7 -7.23 -0.64 -6.20
CA LYS A 7 -7.54 -1.48 -5.04
C LYS A 7 -6.27 -1.94 -4.32
N GLN A 8 -5.28 -2.44 -5.06
CA GLN A 8 -4.02 -2.87 -4.45
C GLN A 8 -3.26 -1.71 -3.80
N ARG A 9 -3.30 -0.51 -4.41
CA ARG A 9 -2.71 0.69 -3.82
C ARG A 9 -3.39 1.05 -2.50
N ALA A 10 -4.72 1.04 -2.46
CA ALA A 10 -5.49 1.28 -1.24
C ALA A 10 -5.07 0.32 -0.12
N GLU A 11 -4.96 -0.97 -0.44
CA GLU A 11 -4.54 -1.96 0.55
C GLU A 11 -3.10 -1.78 1.01
N ILE A 12 -2.17 -1.40 0.12
CA ILE A 12 -0.78 -1.07 0.50
C ILE A 12 -0.77 0.12 1.47
N VAL A 13 -1.59 1.15 1.21
CA VAL A 13 -1.73 2.31 2.12
C VAL A 13 -2.28 1.87 3.48
N THR A 14 -3.34 1.06 3.50
CA THR A 14 -3.91 0.53 4.75
C THR A 14 -2.87 -0.26 5.54
N MET A 15 -2.18 -1.21 4.90
CA MET A 15 -1.12 -1.99 5.55
C MET A 15 -0.01 -1.09 6.08
N TYR A 16 0.36 -0.03 5.36
CA TYR A 16 1.37 0.93 5.81
C TYR A 16 0.93 1.67 7.07
N ILE A 17 -0.33 2.13 7.13
CA ILE A 17 -0.87 2.81 8.31
C ILE A 17 -0.96 1.87 9.51
N GLU A 18 -1.53 0.67 9.34
CA GLU A 18 -1.67 -0.33 10.40
C GLU A 18 -0.32 -0.79 10.96
N ASN A 19 0.70 -0.86 10.11
CA ASN A 19 2.06 -1.23 10.51
C ASN A 19 2.92 -0.02 10.93
N ARG A 20 2.30 1.00 11.53
CA ARG A 20 2.98 2.19 12.07
C ARG A 20 3.91 2.87 11.07
N ARG A 21 3.52 2.91 9.79
CA ARG A 21 4.28 3.50 8.68
C ARG A 21 5.65 2.82 8.44
N SER A 22 5.80 1.56 8.83
CA SER A 22 7.02 0.77 8.54
C SER A 22 6.92 0.08 7.19
N VAL A 23 7.84 0.40 6.28
CA VAL A 23 7.93 -0.22 4.94
C VAL A 23 8.16 -1.73 5.04
N VAL A 24 9.09 -2.16 5.91
CA VAL A 24 9.45 -3.58 6.07
C VAL A 24 8.25 -4.40 6.55
N LEU A 25 7.53 -3.88 7.55
CA LEU A 25 6.33 -4.55 8.06
C LEU A 25 5.21 -4.56 7.02
N THR A 26 5.06 -3.49 6.24
CA THR A 26 4.11 -3.42 5.12
C THR A 26 4.42 -4.49 4.06
N GLN A 27 5.69 -4.66 3.68
CA GLN A 27 6.10 -5.71 2.75
C GLN A 27 5.82 -7.10 3.30
N ARG A 28 6.06 -7.32 4.60
CA ARG A 28 5.76 -8.60 5.26
C ARG A 28 4.26 -8.89 5.28
N ALA A 29 3.43 -7.90 5.61
CA ALA A 29 1.98 -8.01 5.55
C ALA A 29 1.49 -8.29 4.12
N TYR A 30 2.06 -7.61 3.13
CA TYR A 30 1.75 -7.83 1.72
C TYR A 30 2.05 -9.26 1.30
N ARG A 31 3.24 -9.80 1.59
CA ARG A 31 3.60 -11.20 1.26
C ARG A 31 2.70 -12.22 1.95
N ARG A 32 2.25 -11.93 3.17
CA ARG A 32 1.31 -12.79 3.90
C ARG A 32 -0.05 -12.84 3.22
N LYS A 33 -0.58 -11.68 2.80
CA LYS A 33 -1.88 -11.57 2.12
C LYS A 33 -1.84 -12.09 0.68
N TYR A 34 -0.76 -11.79 -0.03
CA TYR A 34 -0.55 -12.12 -1.44
C TYR A 34 0.54 -13.17 -1.59
N ARG A 35 0.24 -14.42 -1.21
CA ARG A 35 1.18 -15.54 -1.35
C ARG A 35 1.64 -15.69 -2.80
N GLY A 36 2.94 -15.92 -3.00
CA GLY A 36 3.54 -16.07 -4.32
C GLY A 36 3.75 -14.76 -5.10
N LYS A 37 3.31 -13.61 -4.58
CA LYS A 37 3.60 -12.30 -5.20
C LYS A 37 4.82 -11.65 -4.58
N GLN A 38 5.60 -10.97 -5.42
CA GLN A 38 6.68 -10.11 -4.95
C GLN A 38 6.11 -8.88 -4.24
N ALA A 39 6.66 -8.55 -3.07
CA ALA A 39 6.27 -7.36 -2.34
C ALA A 39 6.69 -6.09 -3.11
N PRO A 40 5.93 -4.99 -2.97
CA PRO A 40 6.35 -3.72 -3.55
C PRO A 40 7.68 -3.27 -2.92
N PRO A 41 8.64 -2.76 -3.72
CA PRO A 41 9.89 -2.21 -3.19
C PRO A 41 9.62 -0.91 -2.40
N ASP A 42 10.56 -0.51 -1.54
CA ASP A 42 10.44 0.65 -0.66
C ASP A 42 9.99 1.92 -1.42
N ASN A 43 10.69 2.27 -2.50
CA ASN A 43 10.39 3.43 -3.32
C ASN A 43 8.95 3.42 -3.86
N THR A 44 8.41 2.24 -4.15
CA THR A 44 7.03 2.12 -4.62
C THR A 44 6.03 2.31 -3.49
N ILE A 45 6.30 1.76 -2.30
CA ILE A 45 5.46 1.98 -1.12
C ILE A 45 5.43 3.47 -0.81
N ARG A 46 6.59 4.13 -0.74
CA ARG A 46 6.69 5.58 -0.49
C ARG A 46 5.93 6.41 -1.54
N ARG A 47 6.06 6.06 -2.82
CA ARG A 47 5.33 6.75 -3.90
C ARG A 47 3.82 6.53 -3.83
N ILE A 48 3.36 5.35 -3.41
CA ILE A 48 1.93 5.06 -3.27
C ILE A 48 1.35 5.85 -2.09
N VAL A 49 2.04 5.89 -0.95
CA VAL A 49 1.57 6.58 0.26
C VAL A 49 1.75 8.09 0.22
N SER A 50 2.64 8.60 -0.65
CA SER A 50 2.82 10.04 -0.86
C SER A 50 1.71 10.68 -1.70
N ILE A 51 0.96 9.87 -2.48
CA ILE A 51 -0.24 10.36 -3.16
C ILE A 51 -1.29 10.61 -2.08
N PRO A 52 -1.95 11.77 -2.06
CA PRO A 52 -2.96 12.09 -1.04
C PRO A 52 -4.19 11.19 -1.22
N PHE A 53 -4.12 9.97 -0.70
CA PHE A 53 -5.23 9.02 -0.66
C PHE A 53 -6.37 9.53 0.24
N ILE A 54 -6.05 10.49 1.12
CA ILE A 54 -6.96 11.18 2.05
C ILE A 54 -8.11 11.88 1.33
N LYS A 55 -7.97 12.28 0.05
CA LYS A 55 -9.07 12.88 -0.71
C LYS A 55 -10.08 11.86 -1.27
N THR A 56 -9.71 10.58 -1.34
CA THR A 56 -10.51 9.55 -2.05
C THR A 56 -11.42 8.77 -1.11
N LEU A 57 -11.06 8.66 0.19
CA LEU A 57 -11.91 8.00 1.20
C LEU A 57 -12.92 8.96 1.85
N LYS A 58 -12.71 10.28 1.73
CA LYS A 58 -13.56 11.32 2.34
C LYS A 58 -14.76 11.74 1.45
N GLY A 59 -14.92 11.12 0.27
CA GLY A 59 -16.04 11.36 -0.66
C GLY A 59 -17.10 10.25 -0.66
N ILE A 60 -17.04 9.34 0.31
CA ILE A 60 -18.07 8.31 0.56
C ILE A 60 -18.64 8.65 1.95
N GLY A 61 -19.42 9.71 2.02
CA GLY A 61 -20.04 10.23 3.24
C GLY A 61 -21.08 11.27 2.86
#